data_AF-A0A957YA05-F1
#
_entry.id   AF-A0A957YA05-F1
#
_cell.length_a   1.000
_cell.length_b   1.000
_cell.length_c   1.000
_cell.angle_alpha   90.00
_cell.angle_beta   90.00
_cell.angle_gamma   90.00
#
_symmetry.space_group_name_H-M   'P 1'
#
loop_
_entity.id
_entity.type
_entity.pdbx_description
1 polymer ?
#
loop_
_entity_poly.entity_id
_entity_poly.type
_entity_poly.pdbx_seq_one_letter_code
_entity_poly.pdbx_strand_id
1 'polypeptide(L)'
;MYKNNCESFLKVKHKRKGLQLSVVFLAAYVAFFGLTQLALADPPIDAYADSVAGSSGNVTNGDAATGAPDNSPALIAATLISTGGLTLDMGEDEEGTGDLIVYYVGGSVGLNPAISFLDESKQVIATVNDLPIQIGLGQLLTTTVVYTGFPARYRYVRFETENLALFSLDAIEATTYNPDDDGDGILNSDEDRNQDGNLDNDDTDGDGIPNYQDDDDDGDGTPTATECPTSPCTDTDSDTVPDYLEPNDVDTDTNGTMNHADNDDDGDTIPTADEDINGNGDPTDDDLDGDGIPNYLDDDDDGDGLLTKNEGTGDTDGDGIPNYLDPSNDPSSDSDSDGVIDGDEDPDGDGNPLNDDTDGDGIPNYLDEDDDGDGTNTIDEGTGDTDGDGIPDYLDADDDGPGAGDSDGDGIADDDEDVNNNNDPLDDDTDNDGIPNYMDADDDGDNIPTASEDINGDGDLTNDDTDNDGIPNYLDDDDDGDGLNTANEDNNSDGDGNPSTNPNDSDGDNIPDYLDRDDGGPGTGDSDGDGLN
;
A
#
# COMPACT_ATOMS: atom_id res chain seq x y z
N MET A 1 -36.16 -11.39 63.84
CA MET A 1 -36.31 -10.49 65.00
C MET A 1 -35.51 -9.22 64.71
N TYR A 2 -36.16 -8.07 64.86
CA TYR A 2 -35.63 -6.71 64.71
C TYR A 2 -34.29 -6.46 65.43
N LYS A 3 -33.38 -5.68 64.80
CA LYS A 3 -32.88 -4.38 65.32
C LYS A 3 -31.73 -3.76 64.47
N ASN A 4 -32.01 -2.53 63.98
CA ASN A 4 -31.23 -1.28 64.06
C ASN A 4 -29.92 -1.16 63.24
N ASN A 5 -29.85 -0.35 62.17
CA ASN A 5 -29.85 1.14 62.02
C ASN A 5 -28.57 1.86 62.47
N CYS A 6 -27.90 2.55 61.53
CA CYS A 6 -27.50 3.96 61.69
C CYS A 6 -27.19 4.64 60.33
N GLU A 7 -27.91 5.72 60.04
CA GLU A 7 -27.70 6.70 58.96
C GLU A 7 -26.64 7.75 59.34
N SER A 8 -26.17 8.52 58.34
CA SER A 8 -25.77 9.94 58.41
C SER A 8 -25.72 10.47 56.96
N PHE A 9 -26.10 11.68 56.52
CA PHE A 9 -26.64 12.90 57.14
C PHE A 9 -27.20 13.83 56.01
N LEU A 10 -28.35 14.47 56.22
CA LEU A 10 -28.81 15.84 55.81
C LEU A 10 -28.17 16.54 54.56
N LYS A 11 -28.91 17.10 53.58
CA LYS A 11 -29.79 18.31 53.64
C LYS A 11 -30.47 18.51 52.25
N VAL A 12 -31.81 18.59 52.09
CA VAL A 12 -32.75 19.73 52.25
C VAL A 12 -32.98 20.64 51.02
N LYS A 13 -34.21 20.52 50.45
CA LYS A 13 -35.14 21.53 49.83
C LYS A 13 -34.67 22.30 48.58
N HIS A 14 -35.43 22.35 47.48
CA HIS A 14 -36.77 22.98 47.39
C HIS A 14 -37.53 22.64 46.07
N LYS A 15 -38.87 22.49 46.17
CA LYS A 15 -39.99 23.01 45.30
C LYS A 15 -39.73 23.22 43.79
N ARG A 16 -40.66 23.02 42.84
CA ARG A 16 -42.04 22.49 42.69
C ARG A 16 -42.43 22.87 41.24
N LYS A 17 -43.10 21.97 40.50
CA LYS A 17 -43.93 22.23 39.27
C LYS A 17 -43.13 22.71 38.03
N GLY A 18 -43.32 22.22 36.81
CA GLY A 18 -44.45 21.55 36.19
C GLY A 18 -44.82 22.32 34.92
N LEU A 19 -44.45 21.75 33.76
CA LEU A 19 -45.07 21.83 32.42
C LEU A 19 -45.15 23.20 31.70
N GLN A 20 -44.62 23.27 30.45
CA GLN A 20 -45.32 23.67 29.22
C GLN A 20 -44.36 23.93 28.03
N LEU A 21 -44.44 23.04 27.04
CA LEU A 21 -44.51 23.19 25.58
C LEU A 21 -44.02 24.47 24.83
N SER A 22 -43.34 24.18 23.70
CA SER A 22 -43.34 24.84 22.38
C SER A 22 -42.06 25.55 21.87
N VAL A 23 -41.35 24.81 20.99
CA VAL A 23 -40.79 25.13 19.64
C VAL A 23 -40.23 26.53 19.36
N VAL A 24 -38.96 26.61 18.89
CA VAL A 24 -38.46 27.22 17.61
C VAL A 24 -36.93 27.49 17.66
N PHE A 25 -36.17 26.80 16.75
CA PHE A 25 -34.91 27.11 16.02
C PHE A 25 -33.67 27.69 16.78
N LEU A 26 -32.39 27.32 16.53
CA LEU A 26 -31.64 26.97 15.31
C LEU A 26 -30.24 26.38 15.70
N ALA A 27 -29.63 25.64 14.76
CA ALA A 27 -28.18 25.49 14.49
C ALA A 27 -27.46 24.19 14.95
N ALA A 28 -27.19 23.35 13.94
CA ALA A 28 -25.98 22.57 13.68
C ALA A 28 -25.27 21.89 14.86
N TYR A 29 -25.45 20.57 14.94
CA TYR A 29 -24.34 19.66 15.21
C TYR A 29 -24.51 18.48 14.27
N VAL A 30 -23.55 18.33 13.36
CA VAL A 30 -23.38 17.13 12.52
C VAL A 30 -22.95 16.03 13.49
N ALA A 31 -23.87 15.14 13.83
CA ALA A 31 -23.53 13.87 14.42
C ALA A 31 -23.59 12.88 13.27
N PHE A 32 -22.40 12.47 12.81
CA PHE A 32 -22.19 11.23 12.09
C PHE A 32 -22.86 10.12 12.90
N PHE A 33 -24.07 9.74 12.50
CA PHE A 33 -24.57 8.40 12.75
C PHE A 33 -24.21 7.66 11.47
N GLY A 34 -23.25 6.75 11.57
CA GLY A 34 -23.03 5.74 10.55
C GLY A 34 -24.39 5.16 10.20
N LEU A 35 -24.74 5.24 8.92
CA LEU A 35 -25.70 4.31 8.37
C LEU A 35 -25.02 2.95 8.48
N THR A 36 -25.25 2.24 9.59
CA THR A 36 -25.25 0.79 9.48
C THR A 36 -26.37 0.49 8.51
N GLN A 37 -25.96 0.18 7.28
CA GLN A 37 -26.74 -0.61 6.38
C GLN A 37 -27.16 -1.82 7.22
N LEU A 38 -28.42 -1.88 7.65
CA LEU A 38 -28.96 -3.16 8.05
C LEU A 38 -28.85 -3.97 6.77
N ALA A 39 -27.82 -4.82 6.68
CA ALA A 39 -27.87 -5.98 5.83
C ALA A 39 -29.26 -6.59 6.09
N LEU A 40 -30.11 -6.57 5.06
CA LEU A 40 -31.26 -7.44 5.09
C LEU A 40 -30.61 -8.81 5.20
N ALA A 41 -30.80 -9.50 6.33
CA ALA A 41 -30.38 -10.89 6.43
C ALA A 41 -30.80 -11.60 5.15
N ASP A 42 -29.87 -12.34 4.57
CA ASP A 42 -30.11 -13.04 3.32
C ASP A 42 -31.39 -13.85 3.41
N PRO A 43 -32.15 -13.92 2.29
CA PRO A 43 -33.33 -14.76 2.26
C PRO A 43 -32.97 -16.16 2.79
N PRO A 44 -33.88 -16.80 3.53
CA PRO A 44 -33.60 -18.11 4.09
C PRO A 44 -33.32 -19.08 2.94
N ILE A 45 -32.11 -19.66 2.94
CA ILE A 45 -31.63 -20.65 1.95
C ILE A 45 -32.79 -21.48 1.41
N ASP A 46 -33.17 -21.21 0.17
CA ASP A 46 -34.17 -21.94 -0.56
C ASP A 46 -33.64 -22.37 -1.94
N ALA A 47 -34.48 -23.06 -2.72
CA ALA A 47 -34.05 -23.64 -4.00
C ALA A 47 -34.58 -22.82 -5.18
N TYR A 48 -35.30 -21.73 -4.91
CA TYR A 48 -36.01 -20.89 -5.86
C TYR A 48 -35.23 -19.60 -6.11
N ALA A 49 -35.45 -18.99 -7.26
CA ALA A 49 -34.80 -17.71 -7.55
C ALA A 49 -35.23 -16.60 -6.57
N ASP A 50 -34.27 -15.93 -5.95
CA ASP A 50 -34.50 -14.78 -5.08
C ASP A 50 -34.97 -13.53 -5.79
N SER A 51 -34.35 -13.24 -6.94
CA SER A 51 -34.43 -11.92 -7.54
C SER A 51 -34.42 -11.92 -9.06
N VAL A 52 -34.76 -10.77 -9.66
CA VAL A 52 -34.67 -10.55 -11.10
C VAL A 52 -33.38 -9.81 -11.41
N ALA A 53 -32.37 -10.53 -11.91
CA ALA A 53 -31.08 -9.97 -12.31
C ALA A 53 -31.11 -9.19 -13.64
N GLY A 54 -32.17 -9.34 -14.44
CA GLY A 54 -32.31 -8.55 -15.67
C GLY A 54 -33.48 -8.97 -16.56
N SER A 55 -33.89 -8.08 -17.47
CA SER A 55 -34.88 -8.40 -18.49
C SER A 55 -34.58 -7.71 -19.82
N SER A 56 -34.99 -8.35 -20.92
CA SER A 56 -34.89 -7.82 -22.27
C SER A 56 -36.20 -8.00 -23.03
N GLY A 57 -36.51 -7.05 -23.92
CA GLY A 57 -37.73 -7.12 -24.72
C GLY A 57 -39.01 -6.86 -23.92
N ASN A 58 -40.04 -7.69 -24.15
CA ASN A 58 -41.35 -7.52 -23.52
C ASN A 58 -41.54 -8.51 -22.37
N VAL A 59 -41.09 -8.14 -21.18
CA VAL A 59 -41.41 -8.84 -19.92
C VAL A 59 -42.45 -8.05 -19.14
N THR A 60 -43.47 -8.73 -18.62
CA THR A 60 -44.47 -8.15 -17.72
C THR A 60 -44.46 -8.93 -16.42
N ASN A 61 -44.38 -8.21 -15.28
CA ASN A 61 -44.41 -8.80 -13.94
C ASN A 61 -43.28 -9.82 -13.69
N GLY A 62 -42.03 -9.46 -14.05
CA GLY A 62 -40.86 -10.33 -13.93
C GLY A 62 -40.64 -10.87 -12.51
N ASP A 63 -40.82 -10.00 -11.51
CA ASP A 63 -40.67 -10.33 -10.08
C ASP A 63 -41.65 -11.40 -9.57
N ALA A 64 -42.65 -11.79 -10.37
CA ALA A 64 -43.55 -12.87 -10.00
C ALA A 64 -43.08 -14.24 -10.49
N ALA A 65 -41.84 -14.33 -10.98
CA ALA A 65 -41.13 -15.57 -11.23
C ALA A 65 -40.08 -15.89 -10.14
N THR A 66 -39.99 -15.09 -9.07
CA THR A 66 -39.09 -15.32 -7.94
C THR A 66 -39.82 -16.00 -6.78
N GLY A 67 -39.09 -16.75 -5.97
CA GLY A 67 -39.59 -17.55 -4.87
C GLY A 67 -40.45 -18.75 -5.30
N ALA A 68 -41.09 -19.38 -4.32
CA ALA A 68 -41.91 -20.56 -4.53
C ALA A 68 -43.14 -20.30 -5.44
N PRO A 69 -43.56 -21.29 -6.27
CA PRO A 69 -44.64 -21.12 -7.24
C PRO A 69 -45.99 -20.76 -6.61
N ASP A 70 -46.60 -19.65 -7.05
CA ASP A 70 -47.83 -19.09 -6.49
C ASP A 70 -49.02 -19.00 -7.48
N ASN A 71 -48.81 -19.40 -8.75
CA ASN A 71 -49.73 -19.24 -9.89
C ASN A 71 -49.96 -17.78 -10.35
N SER A 72 -49.03 -16.87 -10.08
CA SER A 72 -49.05 -15.48 -10.53
C SER A 72 -47.94 -15.21 -11.56
N PRO A 73 -47.90 -15.89 -12.73
CA PRO A 73 -46.70 -15.94 -13.54
C PRO A 73 -46.27 -14.60 -14.14
N ALA A 74 -44.96 -14.42 -14.24
CA ALA A 74 -44.32 -13.50 -15.16
C ALA A 74 -44.66 -13.85 -16.62
N LEU A 75 -44.75 -12.83 -17.47
CA LEU A 75 -45.05 -12.98 -18.88
C LEU A 75 -43.87 -12.52 -19.73
N ILE A 76 -43.26 -13.44 -20.47
CA ILE A 76 -42.15 -13.18 -21.38
C ILE A 76 -42.68 -13.30 -22.82
N ALA A 77 -42.55 -12.22 -23.60
CA ALA A 77 -43.08 -12.15 -24.96
C ALA A 77 -42.03 -11.72 -25.98
N ALA A 78 -41.98 -12.45 -27.09
CA ALA A 78 -41.26 -12.06 -28.29
C ALA A 78 -42.22 -11.54 -29.36
N THR A 79 -41.73 -10.62 -30.20
CA THR A 79 -42.46 -10.15 -31.39
C THR A 79 -41.70 -10.55 -32.65
N LEU A 80 -42.20 -10.17 -33.82
CA LEU A 80 -41.46 -10.38 -35.08
C LEU A 80 -40.17 -9.55 -35.19
N ILE A 81 -39.96 -8.59 -34.28
CA ILE A 81 -38.85 -7.62 -34.33
C ILE A 81 -38.13 -7.45 -32.99
N SER A 82 -38.48 -8.21 -31.95
CA SER A 82 -37.72 -8.25 -30.69
C SER A 82 -37.83 -9.61 -30.03
N THR A 83 -36.74 -10.03 -29.37
CA THR A 83 -36.71 -11.15 -28.44
C THR A 83 -37.38 -10.75 -27.13
N GLY A 84 -37.69 -11.73 -26.28
CA GLY A 84 -38.01 -11.51 -24.87
C GLY A 84 -37.06 -12.36 -24.03
N GLY A 85 -36.53 -11.78 -22.94
CA GLY A 85 -35.70 -12.53 -22.02
C GLY A 85 -35.82 -12.05 -20.58
N LEU A 86 -35.68 -12.99 -19.65
CA LEU A 86 -35.72 -12.76 -18.21
C LEU A 86 -34.57 -13.54 -17.59
N THR A 87 -33.71 -12.83 -16.88
CA THR A 87 -32.64 -13.41 -16.08
C THR A 87 -33.08 -13.38 -14.62
N LEU A 88 -33.11 -14.56 -14.01
CA LEU A 88 -33.37 -14.76 -12.61
C LEU A 88 -32.06 -15.04 -11.89
N ASP A 89 -31.96 -14.52 -10.69
CA ASP A 89 -30.87 -14.70 -9.75
C ASP A 89 -31.26 -15.80 -8.78
N MET A 90 -30.43 -16.83 -8.60
CA MET A 90 -30.72 -17.88 -7.62
C MET A 90 -30.62 -17.30 -6.21
N GLY A 91 -29.53 -16.61 -5.89
CA GLY A 91 -29.25 -16.12 -4.53
C GLY A 91 -27.80 -16.41 -4.19
N GLU A 92 -27.18 -15.57 -3.33
CA GLU A 92 -25.86 -15.86 -2.73
C GLU A 92 -26.00 -17.16 -1.97
N ASP A 93 -25.10 -18.10 -2.28
CA ASP A 93 -25.10 -19.45 -1.71
C ASP A 93 -26.30 -20.33 -2.06
N GLU A 94 -27.04 -19.97 -3.11
CA GLU A 94 -28.16 -20.75 -3.67
C GLU A 94 -27.87 -21.26 -5.10
N GLU A 95 -26.61 -21.28 -5.51
CA GLU A 95 -26.19 -21.70 -6.84
C GLU A 95 -26.59 -23.16 -7.14
N GLY A 96 -27.12 -23.40 -8.33
CA GLY A 96 -27.49 -24.74 -8.75
C GLY A 96 -26.30 -25.52 -9.32
N THR A 97 -26.15 -26.79 -8.92
CA THR A 97 -25.17 -27.73 -9.52
C THR A 97 -25.80 -28.75 -10.47
N GLY A 98 -27.13 -28.83 -10.52
CA GLY A 98 -27.82 -29.82 -11.37
C GLY A 98 -29.12 -29.33 -12.00
N ASP A 99 -29.98 -30.27 -12.35
CA ASP A 99 -31.15 -30.01 -13.19
C ASP A 99 -32.03 -28.91 -12.60
N LEU A 100 -32.72 -28.17 -13.46
CA LEU A 100 -33.63 -27.09 -13.07
C LEU A 100 -35.08 -27.52 -13.30
N ILE A 101 -35.93 -27.40 -12.28
CA ILE A 101 -37.39 -27.49 -12.44
C ILE A 101 -37.91 -26.10 -12.81
N VAL A 102 -38.68 -26.04 -13.90
CA VAL A 102 -39.35 -24.81 -14.34
C VAL A 102 -40.85 -24.95 -14.13
N TYR A 103 -41.42 -24.04 -13.34
CA TYR A 103 -42.85 -23.90 -13.10
C TYR A 103 -43.44 -22.88 -14.09
N TYR A 104 -44.45 -23.28 -14.85
CA TYR A 104 -45.05 -22.42 -15.87
C TYR A 104 -46.56 -22.63 -15.98
N VAL A 105 -47.29 -21.59 -16.38
CA VAL A 105 -48.72 -21.68 -16.62
C VAL A 105 -49.02 -21.98 -18.09
N GLY A 106 -49.71 -23.08 -18.34
CA GLY A 106 -50.11 -23.51 -19.67
C GLY A 106 -50.96 -22.45 -20.39
N GLY A 107 -50.48 -22.01 -21.55
CA GLY A 107 -51.12 -21.00 -22.40
C GLY A 107 -50.26 -20.53 -23.58
N SER A 108 -48.99 -20.97 -23.62
CA SER A 108 -47.99 -20.57 -24.61
C SER A 108 -48.38 -20.95 -26.04
N VAL A 109 -48.38 -19.97 -26.93
CA VAL A 109 -48.53 -20.17 -28.37
C VAL A 109 -47.16 -20.03 -29.01
N GLY A 110 -46.59 -21.14 -29.48
CA GLY A 110 -45.40 -21.15 -30.34
C GLY A 110 -44.04 -21.23 -29.62
N LEU A 111 -43.46 -22.44 -29.68
CA LEU A 111 -42.05 -22.89 -29.64
C LEU A 111 -41.10 -22.45 -28.50
N ASN A 112 -40.64 -23.48 -27.76
CA ASN A 112 -39.24 -23.78 -27.45
C ASN A 112 -38.35 -22.61 -27.00
N PRO A 113 -38.54 -22.04 -25.79
CA PRO A 113 -37.58 -21.11 -25.23
C PRO A 113 -36.23 -21.80 -25.00
N ALA A 114 -35.17 -21.02 -25.08
CA ALA A 114 -33.86 -21.41 -24.60
C ALA A 114 -33.72 -20.99 -23.13
N ILE A 115 -33.03 -21.82 -22.37
CA ILE A 115 -32.53 -21.45 -21.03
C ILE A 115 -31.01 -21.49 -21.10
N SER A 116 -30.40 -20.37 -20.75
CA SER A 116 -28.96 -20.29 -20.48
C SER A 116 -28.75 -20.29 -18.97
N PHE A 117 -27.78 -21.10 -18.54
CA PHE A 117 -27.24 -21.10 -17.18
C PHE A 117 -25.99 -20.24 -17.21
N LEU A 118 -25.82 -19.37 -16.22
CA LEU A 118 -24.73 -18.42 -16.14
C LEU A 118 -24.07 -18.48 -14.77
N ASP A 119 -22.76 -18.29 -14.76
CA ASP A 119 -21.96 -18.11 -13.55
C ASP A 119 -22.20 -16.73 -12.90
N GLU A 120 -21.59 -16.51 -11.75
CA GLU A 120 -21.59 -15.28 -10.96
C GLU A 120 -21.13 -14.03 -11.76
N SER A 121 -20.15 -14.21 -12.64
CA SER A 121 -19.71 -13.24 -13.65
C SER A 121 -20.68 -13.02 -14.84
N LYS A 122 -21.86 -13.64 -14.85
CA LYS A 122 -22.91 -13.58 -15.89
C LYS A 122 -22.44 -14.08 -17.27
N GLN A 123 -21.42 -14.92 -17.33
CA GLN A 123 -21.05 -15.65 -18.55
C GLN A 123 -21.90 -16.90 -18.70
N VAL A 124 -22.21 -17.25 -19.95
CA VAL A 124 -23.04 -18.42 -20.23
C VAL A 124 -22.19 -19.68 -20.15
N ILE A 125 -22.45 -20.52 -19.14
CA ILE A 125 -21.75 -21.79 -18.92
C ILE A 125 -22.48 -23.00 -19.53
N ALA A 126 -23.81 -22.94 -19.66
CA ALA A 126 -24.59 -23.93 -20.40
C ALA A 126 -25.81 -23.33 -21.08
N THR A 127 -26.33 -23.97 -22.11
CA THR A 127 -27.59 -23.56 -22.76
C THR A 127 -28.39 -24.76 -23.22
N VAL A 128 -29.65 -24.83 -22.79
CA VAL A 128 -30.62 -25.82 -23.22
C VAL A 128 -31.62 -25.16 -24.17
N ASN A 129 -31.62 -25.62 -25.41
CA ASN A 129 -32.56 -25.20 -26.43
C ASN A 129 -33.76 -26.16 -26.50
N ASP A 130 -34.83 -25.73 -27.15
CA ASP A 130 -35.93 -26.61 -27.52
C ASP A 130 -36.72 -27.25 -26.37
N LEU A 131 -36.98 -26.47 -25.31
CA LEU A 131 -37.70 -26.96 -24.14
C LEU A 131 -39.12 -27.47 -24.48
N PRO A 132 -39.45 -28.73 -24.13
CA PRO A 132 -40.72 -29.36 -24.48
C PRO A 132 -41.87 -28.87 -23.57
N ILE A 133 -42.33 -27.65 -23.81
CA ILE A 133 -43.41 -27.03 -23.06
C ILE A 133 -44.76 -27.58 -23.52
N GLN A 134 -45.61 -27.98 -22.57
CA GLN A 134 -46.94 -28.50 -22.85
C GLN A 134 -47.99 -27.37 -22.91
N ILE A 135 -48.94 -27.50 -23.84
CA ILE A 135 -50.09 -26.61 -23.93
C ILE A 135 -51.14 -27.04 -22.90
N GLY A 136 -51.11 -26.44 -21.71
CA GLY A 136 -52.24 -26.38 -20.78
C GLY A 136 -53.10 -25.14 -21.04
N LEU A 137 -54.32 -25.07 -20.51
CA LEU A 137 -55.12 -23.84 -20.50
C LEU A 137 -55.29 -23.38 -19.05
N GLY A 138 -54.43 -22.44 -18.62
CA GLY A 138 -54.45 -21.85 -17.28
C GLY A 138 -54.12 -22.83 -16.14
N GLN A 139 -53.35 -23.88 -16.42
CA GLN A 139 -52.89 -24.85 -15.41
C GLN A 139 -51.39 -24.66 -15.16
N LEU A 140 -50.97 -24.69 -13.90
CA LEU A 140 -49.56 -24.81 -13.53
C LEU A 140 -49.04 -26.18 -13.96
N LEU A 141 -47.91 -26.17 -14.66
CA LEU A 141 -47.21 -27.31 -15.20
C LEU A 141 -45.74 -27.19 -14.82
N THR A 142 -45.04 -28.32 -14.81
CA THR A 142 -43.61 -28.37 -14.54
C THR A 142 -42.88 -29.07 -15.68
N THR A 143 -41.63 -28.67 -15.90
CA THR A 143 -40.68 -29.40 -16.74
C THR A 143 -39.32 -29.39 -16.07
N THR A 144 -38.60 -30.51 -16.14
CA THR A 144 -37.21 -30.60 -15.71
C THR A 144 -36.31 -30.31 -16.89
N VAL A 145 -35.30 -29.48 -16.67
CA VAL A 145 -34.29 -29.04 -17.63
C VAL A 145 -32.98 -29.68 -17.19
N VAL A 146 -32.43 -30.52 -18.06
CA VAL A 146 -31.19 -31.23 -17.72
C VAL A 146 -30.02 -30.26 -17.81
N TYR A 147 -29.33 -30.06 -16.69
CA TYR A 147 -28.12 -29.24 -16.65
C TYR A 147 -26.91 -30.11 -17.01
N THR A 148 -26.13 -29.66 -17.99
CA THR A 148 -24.97 -30.40 -18.49
C THR A 148 -23.64 -29.71 -18.21
N GLY A 149 -23.66 -28.62 -17.42
CA GLY A 149 -22.48 -27.83 -17.08
C GLY A 149 -21.74 -28.33 -15.83
N PHE A 150 -22.26 -29.36 -15.14
CA PHE A 150 -21.60 -29.97 -13.98
C PHE A 150 -20.11 -30.28 -14.27
N PRO A 151 -19.18 -29.97 -13.34
CA PRO A 151 -19.42 -29.49 -11.97
C PRO A 151 -19.71 -27.99 -11.81
N ALA A 152 -19.58 -27.17 -12.85
CA ALA A 152 -19.75 -25.71 -12.73
C ALA A 152 -21.13 -25.33 -12.16
N ARG A 153 -21.13 -24.46 -11.16
CA ARG A 153 -22.33 -23.92 -10.50
C ARG A 153 -22.96 -22.81 -11.36
N TYR A 154 -24.28 -22.67 -11.34
CA TYR A 154 -24.96 -21.53 -11.96
C TYR A 154 -25.61 -20.65 -10.91
N ARG A 155 -25.26 -19.35 -10.93
CA ARG A 155 -25.90 -18.32 -10.13
C ARG A 155 -27.11 -17.72 -10.83
N TYR A 156 -27.04 -17.54 -12.14
CA TYR A 156 -28.15 -16.95 -12.90
C TYR A 156 -28.75 -17.93 -13.91
N VAL A 157 -30.06 -17.83 -14.09
CA VAL A 157 -30.80 -18.55 -15.12
C VAL A 157 -31.49 -17.56 -16.05
N ARG A 158 -31.10 -17.55 -17.32
CA ARG A 158 -31.67 -16.67 -18.35
C ARG A 158 -32.60 -17.42 -19.28
N PHE A 159 -33.87 -17.03 -19.27
CA PHE A 159 -34.87 -17.46 -20.23
C PHE A 159 -34.85 -16.56 -21.46
N GLU A 160 -34.85 -17.16 -22.65
CA GLU A 160 -34.89 -16.45 -23.91
C GLU A 160 -35.96 -17.03 -24.85
N THR A 161 -36.74 -16.16 -25.46
CA THR A 161 -37.76 -16.55 -26.44
C THR A 161 -37.72 -15.66 -27.68
N GLU A 162 -38.03 -16.26 -28.83
CA GLU A 162 -37.99 -15.63 -30.15
C GLU A 162 -39.28 -15.88 -30.95
N ASN A 163 -39.42 -15.23 -32.12
CA ASN A 163 -40.38 -15.59 -33.17
C ASN A 163 -41.87 -15.62 -32.76
N LEU A 164 -42.40 -14.47 -32.28
CA LEU A 164 -43.80 -14.30 -31.89
C LEU A 164 -44.29 -15.38 -30.91
N ALA A 165 -43.56 -15.50 -29.81
CA ALA A 165 -43.81 -16.44 -28.73
C ALA A 165 -44.29 -15.72 -27.46
N LEU A 166 -45.04 -16.45 -26.63
CA LEU A 166 -45.49 -16.01 -25.32
C LEU A 166 -45.23 -17.14 -24.33
N PHE A 167 -44.52 -16.85 -23.25
CA PHE A 167 -44.16 -17.79 -22.20
C PHE A 167 -44.55 -17.23 -20.83
N SER A 168 -45.22 -18.04 -20.01
CA SER A 168 -45.70 -17.67 -18.68
C SER A 168 -44.93 -18.43 -17.62
N LEU A 169 -43.91 -17.80 -17.03
CA LEU A 169 -43.02 -18.37 -16.03
C LEU A 169 -43.52 -18.04 -14.63
N ASP A 170 -43.65 -19.04 -13.76
CA ASP A 170 -44.18 -18.89 -12.39
C ASP A 170 -43.07 -18.96 -11.34
N ALA A 171 -42.10 -19.86 -11.51
CA ALA A 171 -40.94 -20.03 -10.65
C ALA A 171 -39.90 -20.92 -11.31
N ILE A 172 -38.67 -20.92 -10.80
CA ILE A 172 -37.63 -21.92 -11.08
C ILE A 172 -37.12 -22.52 -9.78
N GLU A 173 -36.69 -23.78 -9.81
CA GLU A 173 -36.18 -24.51 -8.65
C GLU A 173 -34.95 -25.35 -9.05
N ALA A 174 -33.81 -25.19 -8.38
CA ALA A 174 -32.65 -26.07 -8.54
C ALA A 174 -32.90 -27.43 -7.88
N THR A 175 -32.62 -28.55 -8.58
CA THR A 175 -32.93 -29.91 -8.07
C THR A 175 -31.82 -30.58 -7.29
N THR A 176 -30.58 -30.12 -7.48
CA THR A 176 -29.43 -30.48 -6.64
C THR A 176 -28.71 -29.21 -6.27
N TYR A 177 -28.52 -29.10 -4.97
CA TYR A 177 -27.78 -28.09 -4.24
C TYR A 177 -27.00 -28.91 -3.21
N ASN A 178 -25.69 -28.77 -3.18
CA ASN A 178 -24.87 -29.40 -2.18
C ASN A 178 -24.21 -28.27 -1.38
N PRO A 179 -24.71 -27.99 -0.16
CA PRO A 179 -24.21 -26.87 0.63
C PRO A 179 -22.84 -27.14 1.28
N ASP A 180 -22.25 -28.31 1.04
CA ASP A 180 -21.09 -28.88 1.75
C ASP A 180 -20.47 -29.88 0.74
N ASP A 181 -19.52 -29.42 -0.07
CA ASP A 181 -19.09 -30.08 -1.31
C ASP A 181 -18.06 -31.21 -1.10
N ASP A 182 -17.14 -31.04 -0.16
CA ASP A 182 -16.25 -32.08 0.38
C ASP A 182 -16.99 -33.08 1.32
N GLY A 183 -18.06 -32.65 2.00
CA GLY A 183 -18.84 -33.47 2.92
C GLY A 183 -18.26 -33.54 4.34
N ASP A 184 -17.43 -32.58 4.73
CA ASP A 184 -16.75 -32.49 6.02
C ASP A 184 -17.70 -32.02 7.15
N GLY A 185 -18.78 -31.32 6.78
CA GLY A 185 -19.83 -30.82 7.66
C GLY A 185 -19.76 -29.31 7.98
N ILE A 186 -18.81 -28.59 7.40
CA ILE A 186 -18.78 -27.15 7.21
C ILE A 186 -19.63 -26.83 5.96
N LEU A 187 -20.22 -25.64 5.92
CA LEU A 187 -21.00 -25.23 4.75
C LEU A 187 -20.07 -24.44 3.83
N ASN A 188 -20.21 -24.60 2.52
CA ASN A 188 -19.43 -23.81 1.54
C ASN A 188 -19.50 -22.30 1.83
N SER A 189 -20.63 -21.80 2.34
CA SER A 189 -20.80 -20.38 2.70
C SER A 189 -19.99 -19.94 3.92
N ASP A 190 -19.62 -20.87 4.78
CA ASP A 190 -18.73 -20.63 5.92
C ASP A 190 -17.25 -20.76 5.52
N GLU A 191 -16.97 -21.15 4.27
CA GLU A 191 -15.64 -21.30 3.66
C GLU A 191 -15.35 -20.19 2.63
N ASP A 192 -16.27 -19.23 2.47
CA ASP A 192 -16.09 -17.97 1.74
C ASP A 192 -15.28 -16.99 2.60
N ARG A 193 -13.95 -17.04 2.45
CA ARG A 193 -12.98 -16.33 3.29
C ARG A 193 -13.22 -14.82 3.27
N ASN A 194 -13.43 -14.25 2.08
CA ASN A 194 -13.55 -12.81 1.88
C ASN A 194 -15.02 -12.31 1.82
N GLN A 195 -16.00 -13.21 1.92
CA GLN A 195 -17.45 -12.93 1.87
C GLN A 195 -17.88 -12.19 0.58
N ASP A 196 -17.17 -12.41 -0.53
CA ASP A 196 -17.50 -11.84 -1.84
C ASP A 196 -18.45 -12.73 -2.64
N GLY A 197 -18.74 -13.94 -2.17
CA GLY A 197 -19.62 -14.94 -2.77
C GLY A 197 -18.97 -15.77 -3.88
N ASN A 198 -17.66 -15.65 -4.09
CA ASN A 198 -16.91 -16.35 -5.13
C ASN A 198 -16.01 -17.46 -4.57
N LEU A 199 -16.63 -18.51 -4.02
CA LEU A 199 -15.95 -19.69 -3.47
C LEU A 199 -14.84 -20.34 -4.33
N ASP A 200 -14.80 -20.10 -5.64
CA ASP A 200 -13.80 -20.67 -6.54
C ASP A 200 -12.42 -19.95 -6.45
N ASN A 201 -12.31 -18.81 -5.78
CA ASN A 201 -11.03 -18.08 -5.58
C ASN A 201 -10.43 -18.22 -4.18
N ASP A 202 -11.17 -18.79 -3.23
CA ASP A 202 -10.70 -19.04 -1.87
C ASP A 202 -9.95 -20.38 -1.83
N ASP A 203 -8.63 -20.33 -1.77
CA ASP A 203 -7.69 -21.45 -1.83
C ASP A 203 -6.54 -21.14 -0.84
N THR A 204 -6.76 -21.48 0.44
CA THR A 204 -5.92 -20.98 1.54
C THR A 204 -4.50 -21.55 1.51
N ASP A 205 -4.33 -22.84 1.25
CA ASP A 205 -3.00 -23.47 1.15
C ASP A 205 -2.35 -23.35 -0.25
N GLY A 206 -3.11 -22.83 -1.23
CA GLY A 206 -2.65 -22.61 -2.60
C GLY A 206 -2.38 -23.88 -3.39
N ASP A 207 -2.92 -25.04 -2.98
CA ASP A 207 -2.71 -26.31 -3.67
C ASP A 207 -3.51 -26.42 -4.99
N GLY A 208 -4.45 -25.49 -5.21
CA GLY A 208 -5.32 -25.39 -6.37
C GLY A 208 -6.68 -26.07 -6.19
N ILE A 209 -7.03 -26.50 -4.98
CA ILE A 209 -8.35 -26.97 -4.57
C ILE A 209 -8.97 -25.85 -3.71
N PRO A 210 -10.07 -25.23 -4.16
CA PRO A 210 -10.73 -24.22 -3.34
C PRO A 210 -11.25 -24.82 -2.02
N ASN A 211 -11.23 -24.03 -0.95
CA ASN A 211 -11.53 -24.44 0.43
C ASN A 211 -12.80 -25.30 0.53
N TYR A 212 -13.91 -24.88 -0.10
CA TYR A 212 -15.18 -25.64 -0.12
C TYR A 212 -15.15 -27.03 -0.79
N GLN A 213 -14.00 -27.44 -1.31
CA GLN A 213 -13.73 -28.75 -1.90
C GLN A 213 -12.50 -29.44 -1.28
N ASP A 214 -11.83 -28.79 -0.32
CA ASP A 214 -10.70 -29.34 0.40
C ASP A 214 -11.17 -29.94 1.74
N ASP A 215 -10.54 -31.04 2.15
CA ASP A 215 -10.79 -31.63 3.47
C ASP A 215 -9.82 -31.05 4.53
N ASP A 216 -8.82 -30.25 4.13
CA ASP A 216 -7.63 -29.81 4.88
C ASP A 216 -7.18 -28.42 4.35
N ASP A 217 -8.04 -27.40 4.49
CA ASP A 217 -7.96 -26.10 3.80
C ASP A 217 -6.64 -25.33 4.00
N ASP A 218 -5.98 -25.53 5.14
CA ASP A 218 -4.70 -24.90 5.51
C ASP A 218 -3.48 -25.81 5.25
N GLY A 219 -3.71 -27.05 4.81
CA GLY A 219 -2.69 -28.04 4.50
C GLY A 219 -1.84 -28.51 5.69
N ASP A 220 -2.28 -28.27 6.94
CA ASP A 220 -1.51 -28.62 8.14
C ASP A 220 -1.53 -30.15 8.44
N GLY A 221 -2.46 -30.87 7.81
CA GLY A 221 -2.67 -32.31 7.93
C GLY A 221 -3.75 -32.70 8.94
N THR A 222 -4.44 -31.73 9.52
CA THR A 222 -5.60 -31.84 10.39
C THR A 222 -6.85 -31.45 9.59
N PRO A 223 -7.83 -32.35 9.41
CA PRO A 223 -8.97 -32.00 8.58
C PRO A 223 -9.79 -30.85 9.15
N THR A 224 -10.23 -29.92 8.30
CA THR A 224 -10.98 -28.69 8.63
C THR A 224 -12.14 -28.95 9.59
N ALA A 225 -12.99 -29.96 9.33
CA ALA A 225 -14.08 -30.38 10.23
C ALA A 225 -13.67 -30.79 11.67
N THR A 226 -12.40 -31.11 11.91
CA THR A 226 -11.85 -31.42 13.24
C THR A 226 -11.67 -30.15 14.06
N GLU A 227 -11.27 -29.08 13.38
CA GLU A 227 -10.87 -27.78 13.92
C GLU A 227 -12.07 -26.85 13.98
N CYS A 228 -13.00 -27.01 13.03
CA CYS A 228 -14.33 -26.43 13.04
C CYS A 228 -15.43 -27.48 13.36
N PRO A 229 -15.54 -27.99 14.61
CA PRO A 229 -16.53 -29.02 14.96
C PRO A 229 -17.98 -28.51 14.96
N THR A 230 -18.18 -27.20 14.82
CA THR A 230 -19.49 -26.56 14.68
C THR A 230 -19.39 -25.38 13.73
N SER A 231 -20.27 -25.33 12.73
CA SER A 231 -20.44 -24.15 11.88
C SER A 231 -21.47 -23.15 12.48
N PRO A 232 -21.21 -21.83 12.43
CA PRO A 232 -20.00 -21.20 11.91
C PRO A 232 -18.79 -21.48 12.81
N CYS A 233 -17.60 -21.54 12.21
CA CYS A 233 -16.34 -21.83 12.88
C CYS A 233 -16.08 -20.82 13.99
N THR A 234 -15.39 -21.28 15.04
CA THR A 234 -15.07 -20.42 16.18
C THR A 234 -13.77 -19.69 15.88
N ASP A 235 -13.69 -18.48 16.39
CA ASP A 235 -12.49 -17.65 16.53
C ASP A 235 -12.41 -17.40 18.04
N THR A 236 -11.49 -18.09 18.71
CA THR A 236 -11.47 -18.30 20.15
C THR A 236 -10.86 -17.12 20.91
N ASP A 237 -9.86 -16.45 20.34
CA ASP A 237 -9.16 -15.26 20.84
C ASP A 237 -9.68 -13.94 20.23
N SER A 238 -10.47 -14.01 19.15
CA SER A 238 -11.05 -12.85 18.46
C SER A 238 -10.03 -11.97 17.75
N ASP A 239 -8.99 -12.56 17.17
CA ASP A 239 -7.90 -11.90 16.46
C ASP A 239 -8.09 -11.77 14.93
N THR A 240 -9.26 -12.22 14.42
CA THR A 240 -9.67 -12.26 13.01
C THR A 240 -9.26 -13.49 12.21
N VAL A 241 -8.35 -14.32 12.72
CA VAL A 241 -8.07 -15.64 12.15
C VAL A 241 -9.02 -16.67 12.77
N PRO A 242 -9.77 -17.43 11.96
CA PRO A 242 -10.59 -18.52 12.50
C PRO A 242 -9.71 -19.68 13.01
N ASP A 243 -10.13 -20.34 14.10
CA ASP A 243 -9.42 -21.46 14.74
C ASP A 243 -8.96 -22.55 13.75
N TYR A 244 -9.63 -22.73 12.61
CA TYR A 244 -9.32 -23.77 11.62
C TYR A 244 -8.28 -23.38 10.56
N LEU A 245 -7.91 -22.09 10.48
CA LEU A 245 -6.83 -21.59 9.64
C LEU A 245 -5.53 -21.41 10.42
N GLU A 246 -5.62 -21.55 11.74
CA GLU A 246 -4.46 -21.52 12.62
C GLU A 246 -3.98 -22.94 12.86
N PRO A 247 -2.66 -23.18 12.87
CA PRO A 247 -2.12 -24.50 13.11
C PRO A 247 -2.45 -24.96 14.55
N ASN A 248 -3.51 -25.76 14.69
CA ASN A 248 -4.18 -26.10 15.95
C ASN A 248 -3.31 -26.83 16.99
N ASP A 249 -2.15 -27.33 16.55
CA ASP A 249 -1.17 -28.09 17.33
C ASP A 249 0.16 -27.33 17.57
N VAL A 250 0.23 -26.04 17.22
CA VAL A 250 1.42 -25.18 17.37
C VAL A 250 1.23 -24.11 18.47
N ASP A 251 2.33 -23.80 19.13
CA ASP A 251 2.51 -22.79 20.19
C ASP A 251 3.80 -22.09 19.77
N THR A 252 3.68 -21.16 18.80
CA THR A 252 4.80 -20.56 18.04
C THR A 252 5.79 -19.90 19.00
N ASP A 253 5.29 -19.03 19.89
CA ASP A 253 6.11 -18.30 20.87
C ASP A 253 6.53 -19.12 22.12
N THR A 254 5.96 -20.33 22.27
CA THR A 254 6.17 -21.27 23.39
C THR A 254 5.72 -20.73 24.77
N ASN A 255 4.78 -19.79 24.82
CA ASN A 255 4.24 -19.23 26.05
C ASN A 255 3.25 -20.19 26.76
N GLY A 256 2.80 -21.23 26.05
CA GLY A 256 1.92 -22.28 26.56
C GLY A 256 0.42 -22.02 26.32
N THR A 257 0.11 -21.02 25.52
CA THR A 257 -1.15 -20.84 24.78
C THR A 257 -0.91 -21.41 23.38
N MET A 258 -1.94 -21.98 22.75
CA MET A 258 -1.81 -22.43 21.37
C MET A 258 -2.29 -21.28 20.50
N ASN A 259 -1.80 -21.21 19.26
CA ASN A 259 -2.12 -20.14 18.30
C ASN A 259 -3.63 -19.78 18.28
N HIS A 260 -4.51 -20.76 18.04
CA HIS A 260 -5.98 -20.60 18.13
C HIS A 260 -6.59 -20.09 19.45
N ALA A 261 -5.78 -19.76 20.45
CA ALA A 261 -6.24 -19.13 21.67
C ALA A 261 -5.30 -18.02 22.14
N ASP A 262 -4.32 -17.63 21.32
CA ASP A 262 -3.39 -16.54 21.53
C ASP A 262 -3.80 -15.35 20.65
N ASN A 263 -3.38 -14.14 21.03
CA ASN A 263 -3.76 -12.92 20.30
C ASN A 263 -2.53 -12.24 19.66
N ASP A 264 -1.39 -12.92 19.73
CA ASP A 264 0.00 -12.48 19.57
C ASP A 264 0.79 -13.80 19.45
N ASP A 265 0.60 -14.46 18.32
CA ASP A 265 0.89 -15.88 18.09
C ASP A 265 2.39 -16.21 18.17
N ASP A 266 3.21 -15.36 17.56
CA ASP A 266 4.66 -15.41 17.52
C ASP A 266 5.31 -14.72 18.75
N GLY A 267 4.53 -13.90 19.48
CA GLY A 267 4.91 -13.29 20.74
C GLY A 267 5.83 -12.08 20.57
N ASP A 268 5.79 -11.42 19.42
CA ASP A 268 6.57 -10.23 19.13
C ASP A 268 5.99 -8.92 19.70
N THR A 269 4.81 -8.98 20.33
CA THR A 269 4.06 -7.85 20.91
C THR A 269 3.19 -7.05 19.94
N ILE A 270 3.19 -7.37 18.66
CA ILE A 270 2.21 -6.94 17.67
C ILE A 270 1.05 -7.96 17.70
N PRO A 271 -0.19 -7.52 17.92
CA PRO A 271 -1.31 -8.46 17.89
C PRO A 271 -1.56 -8.97 16.47
N THR A 272 -1.86 -10.25 16.31
CA THR A 272 -2.21 -10.89 15.01
C THR A 272 -3.24 -10.11 14.19
N ALA A 273 -4.23 -9.49 14.84
CA ALA A 273 -5.23 -8.66 14.17
C ALA A 273 -4.68 -7.34 13.56
N ASP A 274 -3.55 -6.86 14.04
CA ASP A 274 -2.87 -5.63 13.58
C ASP A 274 -1.81 -5.94 12.50
N GLU A 275 -1.61 -7.23 12.16
CA GLU A 275 -0.67 -7.73 11.14
C GLU A 275 -1.35 -8.00 9.78
N ASP A 276 -2.64 -7.69 9.65
CA ASP A 276 -3.35 -7.56 8.37
C ASP A 276 -2.88 -6.26 7.67
N ILE A 277 -1.69 -6.31 7.07
CA ILE A 277 -1.00 -5.14 6.51
C ILE A 277 -1.80 -4.52 5.37
N ASN A 278 -2.46 -5.36 4.57
CA ASN A 278 -3.18 -4.92 3.39
C ASN A 278 -4.65 -4.50 3.68
N GLY A 279 -5.18 -4.84 4.86
CA GLY A 279 -6.50 -4.47 5.36
C GLY A 279 -7.65 -5.23 4.72
N ASN A 280 -7.40 -6.45 4.19
CA ASN A 280 -8.40 -7.34 3.60
C ASN A 280 -9.23 -8.08 4.67
N GLY A 281 -8.81 -8.01 5.95
CA GLY A 281 -9.41 -8.69 7.09
C GLY A 281 -8.85 -10.09 7.33
N ASP A 282 -7.63 -10.34 6.88
CA ASP A 282 -7.11 -11.69 6.72
C ASP A 282 -5.56 -11.74 6.77
N PRO A 283 -4.97 -11.80 7.98
CA PRO A 283 -3.52 -11.73 8.16
C PRO A 283 -2.76 -12.99 7.74
N THR A 284 -3.47 -14.07 7.33
CA THR A 284 -2.82 -15.34 6.99
C THR A 284 -2.17 -15.34 5.59
N ASP A 285 -2.40 -14.30 4.79
CA ASP A 285 -1.77 -14.11 3.47
C ASP A 285 -0.75 -12.97 3.39
N ASP A 286 -0.48 -12.28 4.49
CA ASP A 286 0.54 -11.24 4.60
C ASP A 286 1.88 -11.89 4.99
N ASP A 287 2.85 -11.84 4.06
CA ASP A 287 4.22 -12.39 4.13
C ASP A 287 5.14 -11.33 3.51
N LEU A 288 5.61 -10.40 4.35
CA LEU A 288 6.25 -9.16 3.93
C LEU A 288 7.62 -9.40 3.28
N ASP A 289 8.45 -10.27 3.87
CA ASP A 289 9.79 -10.58 3.38
C ASP A 289 9.80 -11.70 2.30
N GLY A 290 8.71 -12.47 2.20
CA GLY A 290 8.52 -13.52 1.21
C GLY A 290 9.25 -14.83 1.54
N ASP A 291 9.58 -15.09 2.81
CA ASP A 291 10.25 -16.30 3.26
C ASP A 291 9.30 -17.52 3.33
N GLY A 292 7.99 -17.27 3.30
CA GLY A 292 6.91 -18.25 3.35
C GLY A 292 6.34 -18.51 4.75
N ILE A 293 6.69 -17.71 5.75
CA ILE A 293 6.06 -17.62 7.05
C ILE A 293 5.23 -16.32 7.06
N PRO A 294 3.90 -16.38 7.25
CA PRO A 294 3.10 -15.17 7.38
C PRO A 294 3.53 -14.36 8.61
N ASN A 295 3.44 -13.03 8.54
CA ASN A 295 3.88 -12.09 9.58
C ASN A 295 3.40 -12.50 10.99
N TYR A 296 2.12 -12.85 11.16
CA TYR A 296 1.59 -13.27 12.46
C TYR A 296 2.22 -14.53 13.09
N LEU A 297 3.07 -15.24 12.35
CA LEU A 297 3.85 -16.39 12.78
C LEU A 297 5.36 -16.18 12.65
N ASP A 298 5.79 -15.03 12.14
CA ASP A 298 7.19 -14.66 11.95
C ASP A 298 7.67 -13.82 13.13
N ASP A 299 8.87 -14.12 13.62
CA ASP A 299 9.51 -13.39 14.71
C ASP A 299 10.30 -12.16 14.16
N ASP A 300 10.38 -12.00 12.82
CA ASP A 300 11.24 -11.08 12.03
C ASP A 300 10.56 -10.65 10.71
N ASP A 301 9.44 -9.94 10.81
CA ASP A 301 8.46 -9.66 9.73
C ASP A 301 9.04 -9.15 8.40
N ASP A 302 10.03 -8.27 8.44
CA ASP A 302 10.62 -7.64 7.25
C ASP A 302 11.94 -8.28 6.81
N GLY A 303 12.42 -9.27 7.56
CA GLY A 303 13.62 -10.04 7.27
C GLY A 303 14.93 -9.27 7.36
N ASP A 304 14.97 -8.14 8.10
CA ASP A 304 16.17 -7.32 8.30
C ASP A 304 17.17 -7.93 9.32
N GLY A 305 16.74 -8.93 10.10
CA GLY A 305 17.53 -9.65 11.09
C GLY A 305 17.39 -9.12 12.54
N LEU A 306 16.61 -8.07 12.77
CA LEU A 306 16.22 -7.56 14.08
C LEU A 306 14.77 -7.95 14.42
N LEU A 307 14.63 -9.07 15.14
CA LEU A 307 13.33 -9.57 15.61
C LEU A 307 12.30 -8.48 15.99
N THR A 308 11.09 -8.58 15.45
CA THR A 308 9.96 -7.64 15.56
C THR A 308 9.75 -7.09 16.97
N LYS A 309 9.88 -7.97 17.97
CA LYS A 309 9.79 -7.63 19.40
C LYS A 309 10.73 -6.52 19.89
N ASN A 310 11.81 -6.24 19.16
CA ASN A 310 12.86 -5.30 19.54
C ASN A 310 12.76 -3.96 18.80
N GLU A 311 12.04 -3.91 17.69
CA GLU A 311 11.88 -2.73 16.84
C GLU A 311 10.78 -1.80 17.36
N GLY A 312 9.64 -2.41 17.71
CA GLY A 312 8.45 -1.74 18.21
C GLY A 312 7.68 -0.97 17.14
N THR A 313 6.51 -0.44 17.51
CA THR A 313 5.58 0.24 16.59
C THR A 313 6.01 1.69 16.22
N GLY A 314 7.31 1.95 16.18
CA GLY A 314 7.90 3.24 15.83
C GLY A 314 7.81 3.54 14.34
N ASP A 315 8.38 4.65 13.94
CA ASP A 315 8.61 5.10 12.55
C ASP A 315 9.83 6.02 12.69
N THR A 316 11.01 5.41 12.68
CA THR A 316 12.27 6.01 13.15
C THR A 316 12.72 7.13 12.22
N ASP A 317 12.63 6.88 10.92
CA ASP A 317 13.03 7.73 9.80
C ASP A 317 11.88 8.62 9.30
N GLY A 318 10.63 8.25 9.56
CA GLY A 318 9.46 9.09 9.28
C GLY A 318 8.90 8.94 7.87
N ASP A 319 9.22 7.87 7.14
CA ASP A 319 8.67 7.61 5.80
C ASP A 319 7.19 7.16 5.84
N GLY A 320 6.71 6.77 7.03
CA GLY A 320 5.35 6.33 7.29
C GLY A 320 5.14 4.83 7.26
N ILE A 321 6.20 4.03 7.13
CA ILE A 321 6.25 2.60 7.38
C ILE A 321 6.67 2.39 8.84
N PRO A 322 5.93 1.60 9.63
CA PRO A 322 6.37 1.26 10.98
C PRO A 322 7.66 0.43 10.95
N ASN A 323 8.56 0.64 11.93
CA ASN A 323 9.86 -0.05 11.97
C ASN A 323 9.75 -1.56 11.70
N TYR A 324 8.84 -2.26 12.38
CA TYR A 324 8.63 -3.71 12.23
C TYR A 324 8.14 -4.19 10.86
N LEU A 325 7.97 -3.28 9.90
CA LEU A 325 7.59 -3.57 8.52
C LEU A 325 8.54 -2.87 7.54
N ASP A 326 9.68 -2.37 8.04
CA ASP A 326 10.59 -1.47 7.33
C ASP A 326 12.00 -2.07 7.22
N PRO A 327 12.26 -2.84 6.14
CA PRO A 327 13.55 -3.48 5.93
C PRO A 327 14.69 -2.49 5.61
N SER A 328 14.41 -1.19 5.55
CA SER A 328 15.37 -0.12 5.19
C SER A 328 15.71 0.84 6.34
N ASN A 329 15.09 0.72 7.52
CA ASN A 329 15.25 1.70 8.60
C ASN A 329 15.46 1.15 10.01
N ASP A 330 16.04 -0.05 10.15
CA ASP A 330 16.71 -0.40 11.40
C ASP A 330 18.14 0.18 11.42
N PRO A 331 18.47 1.11 12.35
CA PRO A 331 19.84 1.60 12.56
C PRO A 331 20.80 0.52 13.11
N SER A 332 20.48 -0.76 12.97
CA SER A 332 21.39 -1.88 13.16
C SER A 332 21.46 -2.87 11.98
N SER A 333 20.76 -2.56 10.89
CA SER A 333 20.95 -3.21 9.58
C SER A 333 22.35 -2.90 9.03
N ASP A 334 22.91 -3.88 8.33
CA ASP A 334 24.23 -3.93 7.68
C ASP A 334 24.00 -4.76 6.40
N SER A 335 23.35 -4.10 5.43
CA SER A 335 22.70 -4.70 4.26
C SER A 335 23.67 -5.45 3.36
N ASP A 336 24.89 -4.93 3.23
CA ASP A 336 25.94 -5.49 2.39
C ASP A 336 26.89 -6.44 3.20
N SER A 337 26.81 -6.39 4.54
CA SER A 337 27.62 -7.15 5.50
C SER A 337 29.10 -6.79 5.55
N ASP A 338 29.46 -5.53 5.29
CA ASP A 338 30.83 -5.03 5.41
C ASP A 338 31.22 -4.60 6.84
N GLY A 339 30.24 -4.41 7.74
CA GLY A 339 30.45 -4.06 9.14
C GLY A 339 30.44 -2.57 9.48
N VAL A 340 30.05 -1.71 8.55
CA VAL A 340 29.37 -0.43 8.79
C VAL A 340 27.86 -0.73 8.89
N ILE A 341 27.06 0.16 9.47
CA ILE A 341 25.60 -0.01 9.54
C ILE A 341 24.96 0.96 8.56
N ASP A 342 23.85 0.56 7.94
CA ASP A 342 23.16 1.33 6.90
C ASP A 342 22.91 2.79 7.32
N GLY A 343 22.60 3.01 8.59
CA GLY A 343 22.35 4.35 9.14
C GLY A 343 23.59 5.18 9.50
N ASP A 344 24.79 4.60 9.48
CA ASP A 344 26.07 5.33 9.60
C ASP A 344 26.61 5.72 8.19
N GLU A 345 26.04 5.18 7.10
CA GLU A 345 26.41 5.43 5.69
C GLU A 345 25.60 6.58 5.08
N ASP A 346 25.40 7.62 5.89
CA ASP A 346 24.67 8.87 5.60
C ASP A 346 25.67 10.05 5.64
N PRO A 347 26.57 10.17 4.64
CA PRO A 347 27.64 11.16 4.63
C PRO A 347 27.15 12.60 4.63
N ASP A 348 25.95 12.93 4.12
CA ASP A 348 25.43 14.30 4.14
C ASP A 348 24.62 14.62 5.42
N GLY A 349 24.32 13.60 6.23
CA GLY A 349 23.62 13.71 7.50
C GLY A 349 22.16 14.17 7.35
N ASP A 350 21.55 14.00 6.17
CA ASP A 350 20.17 14.38 5.90
C ASP A 350 19.16 13.38 6.52
N GLY A 351 19.64 12.20 6.93
CA GLY A 351 18.90 11.11 7.53
C GLY A 351 18.39 10.08 6.53
N ASN A 352 18.88 10.06 5.29
CA ASN A 352 18.44 9.15 4.23
C ASN A 352 19.64 8.50 3.48
N PRO A 353 20.22 7.41 4.03
CA PRO A 353 21.36 6.71 3.41
C PRO A 353 21.04 6.06 2.05
N LEU A 354 19.77 6.00 1.65
CA LEU A 354 19.34 5.35 0.42
C LEU A 354 19.69 6.15 -0.85
N ASN A 355 20.09 7.42 -0.71
CA ASN A 355 20.51 8.25 -1.84
C ASN A 355 22.02 8.52 -1.92
N ASP A 356 22.78 8.03 -0.95
CA ASP A 356 24.19 8.38 -0.84
C ASP A 356 25.04 7.38 -1.59
N ASP A 357 25.91 7.89 -2.45
CA ASP A 357 26.68 7.17 -3.46
C ASP A 357 28.02 7.92 -3.60
N THR A 358 28.92 7.68 -2.64
CA THR A 358 30.14 8.49 -2.42
C THR A 358 31.04 8.49 -3.66
N ASP A 359 31.23 7.36 -4.33
CA ASP A 359 32.06 7.26 -5.54
C ASP A 359 31.30 7.58 -6.86
N GLY A 360 29.97 7.71 -6.79
CA GLY A 360 29.10 8.05 -7.89
C GLY A 360 28.99 6.96 -8.97
N ASP A 361 29.25 5.68 -8.64
CA ASP A 361 29.13 4.57 -9.58
C ASP A 361 27.68 4.13 -9.85
N GLY A 362 26.75 4.55 -8.99
CA GLY A 362 25.32 4.29 -9.05
C GLY A 362 24.84 3.16 -8.14
N ILE A 363 25.67 2.70 -7.20
CA ILE A 363 25.32 1.81 -6.09
C ILE A 363 25.35 2.66 -4.82
N PRO A 364 24.25 2.75 -4.05
CA PRO A 364 24.30 3.47 -2.79
C PRO A 364 25.24 2.81 -1.78
N ASN A 365 25.87 3.60 -0.91
CA ASN A 365 26.87 3.17 0.08
C ASN A 365 26.42 1.92 0.85
N TYR A 366 25.20 1.92 1.38
CA TYR A 366 24.63 0.76 2.12
C TYR A 366 24.49 -0.55 1.33
N LEU A 367 24.83 -0.56 0.04
CA LEU A 367 24.88 -1.73 -0.84
C LEU A 367 26.19 -1.84 -1.63
N ASP A 368 27.15 -0.93 -1.43
CA ASP A 368 28.45 -0.96 -2.10
C ASP A 368 29.45 -1.75 -1.26
N GLU A 369 30.38 -2.48 -1.90
CA GLU A 369 31.44 -3.19 -1.20
C GLU A 369 32.72 -2.33 -1.05
N ASP A 370 32.75 -1.12 -1.62
CA ASP A 370 33.88 -0.20 -1.87
C ASP A 370 33.36 1.25 -2.01
N ASP A 371 32.70 1.79 -0.98
CA ASP A 371 31.88 3.02 -1.00
C ASP A 371 32.58 4.25 -1.63
N ASP A 372 33.87 4.44 -1.37
CA ASP A 372 34.66 5.58 -1.85
C ASP A 372 35.39 5.31 -3.20
N GLY A 373 35.33 4.07 -3.69
CA GLY A 373 35.93 3.63 -4.95
C GLY A 373 37.46 3.67 -5.00
N ASP A 374 38.17 3.70 -3.86
CA ASP A 374 39.64 3.72 -3.79
C ASP A 374 40.27 2.36 -4.24
N GLY A 375 39.46 1.29 -4.18
CA GLY A 375 39.82 -0.08 -4.52
C GLY A 375 40.19 -0.97 -3.31
N THR A 376 39.87 -0.53 -2.10
CA THR A 376 39.96 -1.21 -0.81
C THR A 376 38.56 -1.34 -0.25
N ASN A 377 38.03 -2.56 -0.24
CA ASN A 377 36.69 -2.78 0.29
C ASN A 377 36.46 -2.20 1.69
N THR A 378 35.26 -1.63 1.92
CA THR A 378 34.78 -1.02 3.18
C THR A 378 35.07 -1.88 4.41
N ILE A 379 34.84 -3.20 4.32
CA ILE A 379 35.13 -4.18 5.40
C ILE A 379 36.62 -4.25 5.82
N ASP A 380 37.55 -3.98 4.91
CA ASP A 380 39.00 -4.06 5.16
C ASP A 380 39.53 -2.74 5.76
N GLU A 381 38.84 -1.63 5.55
CA GLU A 381 39.10 -0.28 6.09
C GLU A 381 38.52 -0.15 7.50
N GLY A 382 37.21 -0.43 7.60
CA GLY A 382 36.38 -0.28 8.78
C GLY A 382 36.15 1.19 9.15
N THR A 383 35.65 1.43 10.36
CA THR A 383 35.29 2.77 10.86
C THR A 383 36.49 3.61 11.36
N GLY A 384 37.59 3.55 10.61
CA GLY A 384 38.84 4.27 10.86
C GLY A 384 38.75 5.75 10.52
N ASP A 385 39.91 6.39 10.57
CA ASP A 385 40.21 7.79 10.22
C ASP A 385 41.74 7.87 10.30
N THR A 386 42.37 7.50 9.19
CA THR A 386 43.78 7.13 9.10
C THR A 386 44.67 8.37 9.09
N ASP A 387 44.21 9.45 8.46
CA ASP A 387 44.96 10.68 8.30
C ASP A 387 44.55 11.80 9.29
N GLY A 388 43.33 11.72 9.85
CA GLY A 388 42.85 12.53 10.95
C GLY A 388 42.10 13.80 10.54
N ASP A 389 41.50 13.83 9.35
CA ASP A 389 40.74 14.96 8.81
C ASP A 389 39.29 15.05 9.35
N GLY A 390 38.72 13.92 9.76
CA GLY A 390 37.36 13.84 10.29
C GLY A 390 36.41 13.00 9.43
N ILE A 391 36.84 12.56 8.26
CA ILE A 391 36.10 11.67 7.36
C ILE A 391 36.51 10.22 7.71
N PRO A 392 35.55 9.29 7.82
CA PRO A 392 35.87 7.89 8.02
C PRO A 392 36.60 7.28 6.81
N ASP A 393 37.56 6.38 7.05
CA ASP A 393 38.36 5.73 5.98
C ASP A 393 37.49 5.17 4.83
N TYR A 394 36.29 4.64 5.10
CA TYR A 394 35.40 4.07 4.08
C TYR A 394 34.65 5.11 3.22
N LEU A 395 34.75 6.39 3.55
CA LEU A 395 34.17 7.51 2.79
C LEU A 395 35.26 8.46 2.26
N ASP A 396 36.54 8.07 2.38
CA ASP A 396 37.73 8.90 2.12
C ASP A 396 38.67 8.20 1.13
N ALA A 397 38.51 8.54 -0.15
CA ALA A 397 39.31 7.99 -1.23
C ALA A 397 40.81 8.36 -1.16
N ASP A 398 41.21 9.26 -0.25
CA ASP A 398 42.58 9.75 -0.05
C ASP A 398 43.13 9.48 1.39
N ASP A 399 42.57 8.51 2.12
CA ASP A 399 42.93 8.11 3.50
C ASP A 399 44.44 7.82 3.72
N ASP A 400 45.12 7.34 2.67
CA ASP A 400 46.53 6.95 2.67
C ASP A 400 47.48 8.10 2.27
N GLY A 401 46.87 9.25 1.97
CA GLY A 401 47.45 10.49 1.49
C GLY A 401 48.38 11.19 2.50
N PRO A 402 49.28 12.07 2.01
CA PRO A 402 50.16 12.84 2.87
C PRO A 402 49.47 14.13 3.35
N GLY A 403 48.51 14.07 4.26
CA GLY A 403 47.76 15.27 4.59
C GLY A 403 46.63 15.02 5.56
N ALA A 404 45.52 15.67 5.25
CA ALA A 404 44.19 15.56 5.84
C ALA A 404 43.22 15.50 4.64
N GLY A 405 43.49 14.61 3.68
CA GLY A 405 42.73 14.55 2.42
C GLY A 405 42.94 15.72 1.43
N ASP A 406 42.37 15.52 0.24
CA ASP A 406 41.97 16.49 -0.82
C ASP A 406 41.09 15.68 -1.79
N SER A 407 39.96 15.18 -1.28
CA SER A 407 39.16 14.10 -1.88
C SER A 407 38.63 14.43 -3.28
N ASP A 408 38.19 15.66 -3.49
CA ASP A 408 37.71 16.16 -4.77
C ASP A 408 38.85 16.69 -5.69
N GLY A 409 40.02 16.96 -5.09
CA GLY A 409 41.24 17.40 -5.75
C GLY A 409 41.24 18.88 -6.15
N ASP A 410 40.44 19.72 -5.50
CA ASP A 410 40.38 21.16 -5.78
C ASP A 410 41.54 21.98 -5.16
N GLY A 411 42.23 21.41 -4.17
CA GLY A 411 43.36 22.02 -3.49
C GLY A 411 43.04 22.76 -2.19
N ILE A 412 41.81 22.68 -1.69
CA ILE A 412 41.49 22.73 -0.25
C ILE A 412 41.84 21.35 0.35
N ALA A 413 41.94 21.27 1.68
CA ALA A 413 42.07 19.98 2.35
C ALA A 413 40.75 19.72 3.07
N ASP A 414 40.33 18.47 3.11
CA ASP A 414 39.04 18.05 3.66
C ASP A 414 38.83 18.57 5.10
N ASP A 415 39.90 18.66 5.91
CA ASP A 415 39.83 19.23 7.26
C ASP A 415 39.63 20.76 7.33
N ASP A 416 39.98 21.49 6.28
CA ASP A 416 39.77 22.93 6.12
C ASP A 416 38.37 23.25 5.54
N GLU A 417 37.59 22.24 5.13
CA GLU A 417 36.22 22.35 4.58
C GLU A 417 35.12 22.22 5.64
N ASP A 418 35.49 22.01 6.91
CA ASP A 418 34.64 22.25 8.09
C ASP A 418 34.42 23.77 8.29
N VAL A 419 33.64 24.37 7.40
CA VAL A 419 33.29 25.80 7.35
C VAL A 419 32.74 26.26 8.69
N ASN A 420 31.92 25.42 9.33
CA ASN A 420 31.21 25.79 10.55
C ASN A 420 32.05 25.54 11.85
N ASN A 421 33.19 24.86 11.74
CA ASN A 421 34.14 24.49 12.79
C ASN A 421 33.53 23.59 13.90
N ASN A 422 32.67 22.64 13.54
CA ASN A 422 32.07 21.64 14.44
C ASN A 422 32.91 20.36 14.56
N ASN A 423 33.97 20.21 13.76
CA ASN A 423 34.76 18.99 13.55
C ASN A 423 33.99 17.87 12.85
N ASP A 424 33.18 18.22 11.86
CA ASP A 424 32.32 17.33 11.08
C ASP A 424 32.20 17.87 9.64
N PRO A 425 33.21 17.65 8.76
CA PRO A 425 33.18 18.18 7.39
C PRO A 425 32.09 17.54 6.51
N LEU A 426 31.56 16.39 6.93
CA LEU A 426 30.47 15.65 6.29
C LEU A 426 29.16 16.47 6.21
N ASP A 427 28.90 17.37 7.16
CA ASP A 427 27.63 18.12 7.26
C ASP A 427 27.62 19.52 6.63
N ASP A 428 28.73 19.92 6.00
CA ASP A 428 28.90 21.23 5.36
C ASP A 428 28.70 21.12 3.84
N ASP A 429 27.56 21.61 3.35
CA ASP A 429 27.16 21.72 1.95
C ASP A 429 26.73 23.18 1.67
N THR A 430 27.59 23.92 0.97
CA THR A 430 27.45 25.37 0.81
C THR A 430 26.33 25.75 -0.16
N ASP A 431 26.18 25.05 -1.27
CA ASP A 431 25.19 25.35 -2.31
C ASP A 431 23.84 24.59 -2.14
N ASN A 432 23.82 23.60 -1.24
CA ASN A 432 22.70 22.73 -0.89
C ASN A 432 22.24 21.83 -2.06
N ASP A 433 23.18 21.32 -2.86
CA ASP A 433 22.90 20.39 -3.95
C ASP A 433 22.91 18.91 -3.54
N GLY A 434 23.35 18.61 -2.30
CA GLY A 434 23.43 17.27 -1.71
C GLY A 434 24.80 16.63 -1.82
N ILE A 435 25.83 17.35 -2.29
CA ILE A 435 27.23 16.93 -2.25
C ILE A 435 27.93 17.76 -1.17
N PRO A 436 28.48 17.16 -0.10
CA PRO A 436 29.28 17.89 0.88
C PRO A 436 30.52 18.54 0.23
N ASN A 437 30.96 19.70 0.75
CA ASN A 437 32.05 20.49 0.15
C ASN A 437 33.31 19.65 -0.14
N TYR A 438 33.73 18.78 0.79
CA TYR A 438 34.93 17.94 0.61
C TYR A 438 34.89 16.97 -0.58
N MET A 439 33.70 16.76 -1.17
CA MET A 439 33.46 15.96 -2.38
C MET A 439 32.96 16.81 -3.56
N ASP A 440 32.77 18.11 -3.38
CA ASP A 440 32.27 19.05 -4.40
C ASP A 440 33.38 19.94 -4.97
N ALA A 441 33.65 19.78 -6.27
CA ALA A 441 34.64 20.61 -6.96
C ALA A 441 34.16 22.04 -7.30
N ASP A 442 32.93 22.41 -6.94
CA ASP A 442 32.26 23.70 -7.17
C ASP A 442 31.40 24.09 -5.95
N ASP A 443 31.98 24.07 -4.75
CA ASP A 443 31.36 24.29 -3.42
C ASP A 443 30.16 25.25 -3.35
N ASP A 444 30.21 26.41 -4.01
CA ASP A 444 29.17 27.44 -3.95
C ASP A 444 28.15 27.40 -5.10
N GLY A 445 28.33 26.44 -6.02
CA GLY A 445 27.48 26.18 -7.17
C GLY A 445 27.50 27.28 -8.24
N ASP A 446 28.55 28.11 -8.28
CA ASP A 446 28.61 29.26 -9.17
C ASP A 446 29.13 28.95 -10.60
N ASN A 447 29.56 27.71 -10.85
CA ASN A 447 30.18 27.19 -12.07
C ASN A 447 31.63 27.62 -12.34
N ILE A 448 32.32 28.19 -11.35
CA ILE A 448 33.76 28.36 -11.30
C ILE A 448 34.31 27.31 -10.33
N PRO A 449 34.97 26.24 -10.82
CA PRO A 449 35.49 25.21 -9.95
C PRO A 449 36.43 25.80 -8.88
N THR A 450 36.28 25.38 -7.63
CA THR A 450 37.00 25.90 -6.46
C THR A 450 38.49 26.08 -6.74
N ALA A 451 39.13 25.07 -7.33
CA ALA A 451 40.55 25.09 -7.74
C ALA A 451 40.99 26.27 -8.64
N SER A 452 40.04 26.95 -9.27
CA SER A 452 40.24 28.09 -10.18
C SER A 452 40.14 29.45 -9.50
N GLU A 453 39.82 29.47 -8.21
CA GLU A 453 39.49 30.68 -7.44
C GLU A 453 40.64 31.21 -6.56
N ASP A 454 41.85 30.70 -6.76
CA ASP A 454 43.10 31.35 -6.33
C ASP A 454 43.36 32.63 -7.15
N ILE A 455 42.56 33.67 -6.91
CA ILE A 455 42.55 34.93 -7.66
C ILE A 455 43.93 35.59 -7.66
N ASN A 456 44.65 35.48 -6.53
CA ASN A 456 45.94 36.13 -6.35
C ASN A 456 47.14 35.27 -6.80
N GLY A 457 46.95 33.96 -6.96
CA GLY A 457 47.94 33.01 -7.47
C GLY A 457 48.99 32.57 -6.45
N ASP A 458 48.68 32.62 -5.15
CA ASP A 458 49.59 32.20 -4.08
C ASP A 458 49.35 30.79 -3.53
N GLY A 459 48.28 30.13 -4.01
CA GLY A 459 47.90 28.75 -3.71
C GLY A 459 47.28 28.58 -2.33
N ASP A 460 46.59 29.61 -1.83
CA ASP A 460 45.84 29.60 -0.58
C ASP A 460 44.47 30.25 -0.84
N LEU A 461 43.51 29.43 -1.26
CA LEU A 461 42.16 29.84 -1.66
C LEU A 461 41.35 30.42 -0.48
N THR A 462 41.60 29.91 0.74
CA THR A 462 40.92 30.32 1.98
C THR A 462 41.07 31.80 2.34
N ASN A 463 41.93 32.55 1.62
CA ASN A 463 42.21 33.96 1.87
C ASN A 463 41.80 34.92 0.74
N ASP A 464 41.33 34.39 -0.40
CA ASP A 464 40.80 35.18 -1.50
C ASP A 464 39.32 35.51 -1.19
N ASP A 465 39.05 36.79 -0.96
CA ASP A 465 37.75 37.35 -0.53
C ASP A 465 37.61 38.72 -1.22
N THR A 466 37.01 38.70 -2.41
CA THR A 466 36.97 39.81 -3.37
C THR A 466 36.19 41.00 -2.80
N ASP A 467 35.06 40.74 -2.16
CA ASP A 467 34.14 41.72 -1.60
C ASP A 467 34.51 42.18 -0.16
N ASN A 468 35.31 41.40 0.57
CA ASN A 468 35.75 41.59 1.95
C ASN A 468 34.62 41.48 3.00
N ASP A 469 33.61 40.64 2.80
CA ASP A 469 32.59 40.33 3.80
C ASP A 469 33.01 39.22 4.79
N GLY A 470 34.06 38.47 4.45
CA GLY A 470 34.66 37.43 5.27
C GLY A 470 34.26 36.00 4.89
N ILE A 471 33.56 35.80 3.78
CA ILE A 471 33.37 34.51 3.11
C ILE A 471 34.43 34.46 1.98
N PRO A 472 35.28 33.42 1.90
CA PRO A 472 36.17 33.23 0.76
C PRO A 472 35.36 33.03 -0.53
N ASN A 473 35.95 33.42 -1.67
CA ASN A 473 35.33 33.33 -2.99
C ASN A 473 34.71 31.94 -3.28
N TYR A 474 35.44 30.87 -3.01
CA TYR A 474 34.94 29.50 -3.25
C TYR A 474 33.74 29.07 -2.40
N LEU A 475 33.31 29.88 -1.43
CA LEU A 475 32.12 29.66 -0.62
C LEU A 475 31.08 30.80 -0.80
N ASP A 476 31.26 31.69 -1.78
CA ASP A 476 30.48 32.92 -1.96
C ASP A 476 29.88 33.05 -3.38
N ASP A 477 28.58 32.71 -3.48
CA ASP A 477 27.82 32.76 -4.73
C ASP A 477 27.71 34.16 -5.38
N ASP A 478 28.12 35.24 -4.70
CA ASP A 478 28.14 36.64 -5.13
C ASP A 478 29.51 37.29 -4.80
N ASP A 479 30.60 36.67 -5.26
CA ASP A 479 32.03 37.02 -5.14
C ASP A 479 32.39 38.51 -4.90
N ASP A 480 31.77 39.43 -5.65
CA ASP A 480 32.09 40.85 -5.64
C ASP A 480 31.08 41.72 -4.86
N GLY A 481 30.01 41.08 -4.37
CA GLY A 481 28.94 41.63 -3.56
C GLY A 481 28.13 42.72 -4.26
N ASP A 482 27.99 42.65 -5.59
CA ASP A 482 27.16 43.57 -6.37
C ASP A 482 25.66 43.22 -6.28
N GLY A 483 25.34 41.97 -5.91
CA GLY A 483 23.99 41.43 -5.75
C GLY A 483 23.47 40.65 -6.96
N LEU A 484 24.35 40.17 -7.83
CA LEU A 484 24.08 39.27 -8.95
C LEU A 484 25.04 38.09 -8.85
N ASN A 485 24.52 36.90 -8.55
CA ASN A 485 25.38 35.72 -8.38
C ASN A 485 26.35 35.51 -9.55
N THR A 486 27.58 35.12 -9.24
CA THR A 486 28.70 34.94 -10.17
C THR A 486 28.31 34.12 -11.41
N ALA A 487 27.58 33.00 -11.22
CA ALA A 487 27.05 32.16 -12.29
C ALA A 487 26.24 32.92 -13.37
N ASN A 488 25.59 34.04 -12.98
CA ASN A 488 24.74 34.85 -13.84
C ASN A 488 25.46 36.00 -14.54
N GLU A 489 26.75 36.16 -14.28
CA GLU A 489 27.60 37.21 -14.85
C GLU A 489 28.35 36.74 -16.09
N ASP A 490 28.17 35.47 -16.48
CA ASP A 490 28.63 34.94 -17.75
C ASP A 490 27.62 35.19 -18.90
N ASN A 491 28.12 35.73 -20.03
CA ASN A 491 27.34 35.85 -21.27
C ASN A 491 27.29 34.51 -22.05
N ASN A 492 28.07 33.54 -21.59
CA ASN A 492 28.22 32.18 -22.09
C ASN A 492 28.45 32.15 -23.60
N SER A 493 29.47 32.88 -24.03
CA SER A 493 29.83 33.00 -25.47
C SER A 493 30.43 31.70 -26.02
N ASP A 494 30.97 30.86 -25.14
CA ASP A 494 31.68 29.60 -25.35
C ASP A 494 30.74 28.41 -25.36
N GLY A 495 29.70 28.46 -24.54
CA GLY A 495 28.75 27.38 -24.29
C GLY A 495 29.13 26.45 -23.13
N ASP A 496 30.08 26.81 -22.27
CA ASP A 496 30.49 26.05 -21.07
C ASP A 496 29.79 26.52 -19.79
N GLY A 497 29.44 27.80 -19.69
CA GLY A 497 28.71 28.35 -18.53
C GLY A 497 29.60 28.70 -17.35
N ASN A 498 30.91 28.73 -17.53
CA ASN A 498 31.88 29.07 -16.49
C ASN A 498 32.31 30.55 -16.63
N PRO A 499 31.97 31.43 -15.66
CA PRO A 499 32.30 32.87 -15.73
C PRO A 499 33.79 33.19 -15.83
N SER A 500 34.67 32.36 -15.27
CA SER A 500 36.13 32.52 -15.37
C SER A 500 36.68 32.25 -16.77
N THR A 501 35.94 31.50 -17.61
CA THR A 501 36.33 31.19 -18.98
C THR A 501 35.77 32.20 -19.96
N ASN A 502 36.67 33.00 -20.56
CA ASN A 502 36.29 34.12 -21.44
C ASN A 502 35.35 35.13 -20.72
N PRO A 503 35.86 35.72 -19.62
CA PRO A 503 35.08 36.56 -18.73
C PRO A 503 34.56 37.80 -19.44
N ASN A 504 33.38 38.24 -19.00
CA ASN A 504 32.84 39.54 -19.37
C ASN A 504 33.63 40.67 -18.70
N ASP A 505 33.61 41.83 -19.35
CA ASP A 505 34.22 43.09 -18.89
C ASP A 505 33.35 44.20 -19.48
N SER A 506 32.20 44.42 -18.83
CA SER A 506 31.10 45.28 -19.27
C SER A 506 31.47 46.76 -19.29
N ASP A 507 32.35 47.14 -18.37
CA ASP A 507 32.80 48.49 -18.11
C ASP A 507 34.11 48.84 -18.88
N GLY A 508 34.96 47.83 -19.13
CA GLY A 508 36.18 47.90 -19.94
C GLY A 508 37.46 48.22 -19.16
N ASP A 509 37.49 48.01 -17.84
CA ASP A 509 38.64 48.30 -16.96
C ASP A 509 39.62 47.12 -16.78
N ASN A 510 39.30 45.96 -17.35
CA ASN A 510 40.03 44.68 -17.30
C ASN A 510 39.93 43.92 -15.97
N ILE A 511 38.95 44.20 -15.14
CA ILE A 511 38.48 43.29 -14.09
C ILE A 511 37.28 42.53 -14.68
N PRO A 512 37.21 41.19 -14.52
CA PRO A 512 36.01 40.43 -14.89
C PRO A 512 34.77 40.93 -14.15
N ASP A 513 33.60 40.90 -14.80
CA ASP A 513 32.33 41.32 -14.17
C ASP A 513 32.12 40.61 -12.82
N TYR A 514 32.32 39.29 -12.74
CA TYR A 514 32.20 38.51 -11.49
C TYR A 514 33.20 38.83 -10.37
N LEU A 515 34.17 39.73 -10.61
CA LEU A 515 35.10 40.22 -9.59
C LEU A 515 35.05 41.76 -9.51
N ASP A 516 34.04 42.41 -10.12
CA ASP A 516 33.92 43.85 -10.28
C ASP A 516 32.55 44.39 -9.88
N ARG A 517 32.44 44.76 -8.61
CA ARG A 517 31.25 45.38 -8.01
C ARG A 517 30.67 46.59 -8.77
N ASP A 518 31.44 47.22 -9.67
CA ASP A 518 31.05 48.39 -10.47
C ASP A 518 30.84 48.06 -11.98
N ASP A 519 30.57 46.80 -12.36
CA ASP A 519 30.38 46.26 -13.74
C ASP A 519 29.37 47.05 -14.63
N GLY A 520 28.40 47.73 -14.00
CA GLY A 520 27.19 48.29 -14.60
C GLY A 520 27.38 49.50 -15.54
N GLY A 521 28.61 49.85 -15.88
CA GLY A 521 28.93 50.45 -17.18
C GLY A 521 29.97 51.57 -17.19
N PRO A 522 30.32 52.06 -18.40
CA PRO A 522 31.51 52.86 -18.60
C PRO A 522 31.40 54.25 -17.94
N GLY A 523 31.99 54.40 -16.75
CA GLY A 523 32.31 55.68 -16.14
C GLY A 523 31.65 56.04 -14.80
N THR A 524 31.42 55.09 -13.88
CA THR A 524 31.25 55.39 -12.44
C THR A 524 32.57 55.42 -11.68
N GLY A 525 33.65 55.86 -12.35
CA GLY A 525 34.90 56.16 -11.68
C GLY A 525 34.71 56.94 -10.38
N ASP A 526 35.18 56.30 -9.31
CA ASP A 526 35.65 56.88 -8.06
C ASP A 526 34.75 58.00 -7.50
N SER A 527 33.69 57.62 -6.81
CA SER A 527 32.86 58.59 -6.11
C SER A 527 33.54 59.17 -4.86
N ASP A 528 34.55 58.51 -4.24
CA ASP A 528 35.45 59.11 -3.23
C ASP A 528 36.56 58.25 -2.54
N GLY A 529 37.30 57.43 -3.27
CA GLY A 529 38.71 57.83 -3.37
C GLY A 529 39.79 56.77 -3.18
N ASP A 530 40.47 56.45 -4.29
CA ASP A 530 41.93 56.20 -4.43
C ASP A 530 42.53 54.78 -4.55
N GLY A 531 41.92 53.82 -5.21
CA GLY A 531 41.30 53.99 -6.52
C GLY A 531 42.26 53.83 -7.71
N LEU A 532 41.62 53.60 -8.85
CA LEU A 532 41.83 54.22 -10.15
C LEU A 532 41.06 53.30 -11.12
N ASN A 533 39.92 53.71 -11.69
CA ASN A 533 39.68 55.05 -12.25
C ASN A 533 38.23 55.50 -12.19
#